data_AF-A0A529MQX5-F1
#
_entry.id   AF-A0A529MQX5-F1
#
_cell.length_a   1.000
_cell.length_b   1.000
_cell.length_c   1.000
_cell.angle_alpha   90.00
_cell.angle_beta   90.00
_cell.angle_gamma   90.00
#
_symmetry.space_group_name_H-M   'P 1'
#
loop_
_entity.id
_entity.type
_entity.pdbx_description
1 polymer ?
#
loop_
_entity_poly.entity_id
_entity_poly.type
_entity_poly.pdbx_seq_one_letter_code
_entity_poly.pdbx_strand_id
1 'polypeptide(L)'
;GAAAMFGVGEGGTGLIPSPTGDGQILFKVAEVFEPAGADGSTVPDEAQKSFGAGMSDDLLDQLVAQLQSQYDVRIDPNAVSQAQTR
;
A
#
# COMPACT_ATOMS: atom_id res chain seq x y z
N GLY A 1 20.72 -15.87 2.92
CA GLY A 1 21.64 -15.50 4.02
C GLY A 1 21.68 -14.01 4.22
N ALA A 2 22.38 -13.26 3.36
CA ALA A 2 22.64 -11.83 3.53
C ALA A 2 21.39 -10.93 3.65
N ALA A 3 20.25 -11.32 3.06
CA ALA A 3 19.00 -10.56 3.18
C ALA A 3 18.54 -10.32 4.64
N ALA A 4 18.90 -11.22 5.56
CA ALA A 4 18.59 -11.08 6.99
C ALA A 4 19.31 -9.89 7.64
N MET A 5 20.42 -9.41 7.06
CA MET A 5 21.17 -8.26 7.59
C MET A 5 20.40 -6.94 7.40
N PHE A 6 19.57 -6.83 6.35
CA PHE A 6 18.78 -5.62 6.07
C PHE A 6 17.55 -5.45 6.99
N GLY A 7 17.22 -6.45 7.79
CA GLY A 7 16.17 -6.37 8.81
C GLY A 7 16.69 -6.02 10.21
N VAL A 8 17.99 -5.83 10.38
CA VAL A 8 18.63 -5.57 11.68
C VAL A 8 19.08 -4.12 11.74
N GLY A 9 18.64 -3.40 12.77
CA GLY A 9 19.01 -1.99 12.99
C GLY A 9 20.47 -1.79 13.38
N GLU A 10 20.91 -0.53 13.39
CA GLU A 10 22.28 -0.15 13.77
C GLU A 10 22.68 -0.72 15.14
N GLY A 11 23.90 -1.25 15.22
CA GLY A 11 24.43 -1.90 16.43
C GLY A 11 23.87 -3.31 16.69
N GLY A 12 22.83 -3.73 15.95
CA GLY A 12 22.22 -5.03 16.06
C GLY A 12 23.13 -6.16 15.57
N THR A 13 22.85 -7.38 16.02
CA THR A 13 23.64 -8.56 15.69
C THR A 13 22.74 -9.67 15.15
N GLY A 14 23.31 -10.58 14.37
CA GLY A 14 22.58 -11.71 13.84
C GLY A 14 23.48 -12.85 13.36
N LEU A 15 22.85 -13.98 13.09
CA LEU A 15 23.50 -15.19 12.60
C LEU A 15 22.88 -15.58 11.26
N ILE A 16 23.72 -15.86 10.27
CA ILE A 16 23.28 -16.47 9.00
C ILE A 16 24.07 -17.74 8.73
N PRO A 17 23.45 -18.77 8.13
CA PRO A 17 24.20 -19.95 7.70
C PRO A 17 25.23 -19.57 6.63
N SER A 18 26.40 -20.20 6.69
CA SER A 18 27.45 -20.08 5.69
C SER A 18 26.91 -20.49 4.32
N PRO A 19 27.27 -19.80 3.22
CA PRO A 19 26.91 -20.22 1.87
C PRO A 19 27.35 -21.65 1.51
N THR A 20 28.41 -22.14 2.16
CA THR A 20 28.94 -23.50 1.97
C THR A 20 28.23 -24.55 2.83
N GLY A 21 27.30 -24.16 3.70
CA GLY A 21 26.52 -25.06 4.55
C GLY A 21 27.20 -25.51 5.85
N ASP A 22 28.53 -25.41 5.94
CA ASP A 22 29.30 -26.00 7.04
C ASP A 22 29.57 -25.05 8.23
N GLY A 23 28.81 -23.95 8.36
CA GLY A 23 29.09 -22.97 9.41
C GLY A 23 28.03 -21.89 9.59
N GLN A 24 28.28 -21.00 10.56
CA GLN A 24 27.47 -19.83 10.87
C GLN A 24 28.33 -18.57 10.77
N ILE A 25 27.77 -17.51 10.19
CA ILE A 25 28.37 -16.19 10.12
C ILE A 25 27.67 -15.31 11.14
N LEU A 26 28.40 -14.92 12.19
CA LEU A 26 27.99 -13.89 13.14
C LEU A 26 28.30 -12.51 12.53
N PHE A 27 27.30 -11.64 12.47
CA PHE A 27 27.47 -10.26 12.01
C PHE A 27 26.99 -9.26 13.05
N LYS A 28 27.57 -8.06 13.00
CA LYS A 28 27.11 -6.87 13.71
C LYS A 28 26.93 -5.75 12.69
N VAL A 29 25.76 -5.11 12.70
CA VAL A 29 25.47 -3.95 11.86
C VAL A 29 26.22 -2.77 12.44
N ALA A 30 27.20 -2.25 11.70
CA ALA A 30 28.01 -1.13 12.14
C ALA A 30 27.26 0.20 12.03
N GLU A 31 26.51 0.38 10.94
CA GLU A 31 25.80 1.61 10.60
C GLU A 31 24.65 1.27 9.65
N VAL A 32 23.55 2.03 9.71
CA VAL A 32 22.44 1.93 8.77
C VAL A 32 22.26 3.29 8.11
N PHE A 33 22.31 3.32 6.78
CA PHE A 33 21.99 4.51 6.01
C PHE A 33 20.56 4.39 5.48
N GLU A 34 19.77 5.44 5.64
CA GLU A 34 18.56 5.57 4.83
C GLU A 34 18.96 5.56 3.34
N PRO A 35 18.18 4.91 2.45
CA PRO A 35 18.48 4.94 1.03
C PRO A 35 18.52 6.40 0.58
N ALA A 36 19.65 6.81 0.00
CA ALA A 36 19.78 8.16 -0.54
C ALA A 36 18.64 8.41 -1.53
N GLY A 37 17.74 9.32 -1.17
CA GLY A 37 16.59 9.68 -1.99
C GLY A 37 15.27 8.97 -1.67
N ALA A 38 15.10 8.22 -0.57
CA ALA A 38 13.79 7.65 -0.19
C ALA A 38 12.75 8.70 0.27
N ASP A 39 12.60 9.79 -0.47
CA ASP A 39 11.54 10.78 -0.31
C ASP A 39 10.35 10.45 -1.23
N GLY A 40 9.28 11.24 -1.13
CA GLY A 40 8.07 11.04 -1.94
C GLY A 40 8.31 11.02 -3.46
N SER A 41 9.42 11.57 -3.96
CA SER A 41 9.78 11.54 -5.38
C SER A 41 10.26 10.17 -5.86
N THR A 42 10.60 9.25 -4.95
CA THR A 42 10.91 7.85 -5.31
C THR A 42 9.71 6.96 -5.48
N VAL A 43 8.52 7.41 -5.09
CA VAL A 43 7.29 6.68 -5.36
C VAL A 43 6.97 6.81 -6.85
N PRO A 44 6.86 5.71 -7.62
CA PRO A 44 6.55 5.78 -9.05
C PRO A 44 5.23 6.53 -9.30
N ASP A 45 5.17 7.35 -10.36
CA ASP A 45 3.97 8.15 -10.70
C ASP A 45 2.69 7.32 -10.76
N GLU A 46 2.77 6.09 -11.25
CA GLU A 46 1.63 5.17 -11.32
C GLU A 46 1.11 4.78 -9.93
N ALA A 47 2.00 4.56 -8.97
CA ALA A 47 1.63 4.28 -7.58
C ALA A 47 0.97 5.50 -6.93
N GLN A 48 1.47 6.72 -7.22
CA GLN A 48 0.85 7.95 -6.74
C GLN A 48 -0.55 8.15 -7.31
N LYS A 49 -0.73 7.94 -8.62
CA LYS A 49 -2.01 8.09 -9.32
C LYS A 49 -3.04 7.07 -8.84
N SER A 50 -2.66 5.80 -8.78
CA SER A 50 -3.55 4.73 -8.33
C SER A 50 -4.00 4.95 -6.88
N PHE A 51 -3.10 5.39 -6.00
CA PHE A 51 -3.45 5.76 -4.63
C PHE A 51 -4.44 6.94 -4.59
N GLY A 52 -4.16 8.01 -5.34
CA GLY A 52 -5.04 9.18 -5.41
C GLY A 52 -6.44 8.88 -5.98
N ALA A 53 -6.51 8.01 -6.99
CA ALA A 53 -7.77 7.55 -7.57
C ALA A 53 -8.60 6.77 -6.55
N GLY A 54 -8.01 5.76 -5.89
CA GLY A 54 -8.72 4.96 -4.89
C GLY A 54 -9.23 5.77 -3.70
N MET A 55 -8.43 6.74 -3.24
CA MET A 55 -8.86 7.67 -2.19
C MET A 55 -10.03 8.56 -2.63
N SER A 56 -10.02 9.03 -3.88
CA SER A 56 -11.10 9.87 -4.41
C SER A 56 -12.41 9.08 -4.53
N ASP A 57 -12.33 7.84 -5.01
CA ASP A 57 -13.50 6.96 -5.17
C ASP A 57 -14.13 6.62 -3.81
N ASP A 58 -13.32 6.27 -2.80
CA ASP A 58 -13.83 5.99 -1.44
C ASP A 58 -14.49 7.22 -0.80
N LEU A 59 -13.90 8.41 -0.96
CA LEU A 59 -14.51 9.64 -0.49
C LEU A 59 -15.84 9.95 -1.20
N LEU A 60 -15.95 9.64 -2.50
CA LEU A 60 -17.19 9.75 -3.25
C LEU A 60 -18.24 8.75 -2.76
N ASP A 61 -17.87 7.50 -2.53
CA ASP A 61 -18.76 6.47 -2.01
C ASP A 61 -19.26 6.82 -0.60
N GLN A 62 -18.39 7.33 0.27
CA GLN A 62 -18.76 7.81 1.60
C GLN A 62 -19.73 8.98 1.53
N LEU A 63 -19.52 9.94 0.62
CA LEU A 63 -20.45 11.04 0.38
C LEU A 63 -21.81 10.54 -0.11
N VAL A 64 -21.82 9.61 -1.07
CA VAL A 64 -23.06 9.01 -1.60
C VAL A 64 -23.82 8.29 -0.48
N ALA A 65 -23.14 7.47 0.31
CA ALA A 65 -23.75 6.77 1.45
C ALA A 65 -24.33 7.74 2.47
N GLN A 66 -23.62 8.83 2.79
CA GLN A 66 -24.10 9.85 3.70
C GLN A 66 -25.35 10.58 3.16
N LEU A 67 -25.39 10.88 1.86
CA LEU A 67 -26.56 11.48 1.23
C LEU A 67 -27.75 10.52 1.22
N GLN A 68 -27.53 9.24 0.90
CA GLN A 68 -28.58 8.21 0.93
C GLN A 68 -29.13 7.95 2.34
N SER A 69 -28.31 8.15 3.39
CA SER A 69 -28.80 8.07 4.77
C SER A 69 -29.65 9.27 5.18
N GLN A 70 -29.41 10.45 4.60
CA GLN A 70 -30.12 11.68 4.95
C GLN A 70 -31.40 11.89 4.14
N TYR A 71 -31.41 11.40 2.90
CA TYR A 71 -32.50 11.58 1.95
C TYR A 71 -33.08 10.23 1.54
N ASP A 72 -34.41 10.12 1.55
CA ASP A 72 -35.10 8.91 1.12
C ASP A 72 -34.95 8.72 -0.40
N VAL A 73 -34.08 7.78 -0.80
CA VAL A 73 -33.82 7.46 -2.22
C VAL A 73 -34.83 6.43 -2.70
N ARG A 74 -35.68 6.84 -3.64
CA ARG A 74 -36.68 5.96 -4.27
C ARG A 74 -36.39 5.77 -5.75
N ILE A 75 -36.50 4.53 -6.21
CA ILE A 75 -36.45 4.21 -7.64
C ILE A 75 -37.81 4.52 -8.25
N ASP A 76 -37.83 5.24 -9.38
CA ASP A 76 -39.03 5.36 -10.22
C ASP A 76 -39.10 4.14 -11.17
N PRO A 77 -40.01 3.19 -10.94
CA PRO A 77 -40.13 1.99 -11.77
C PRO A 77 -40.53 2.30 -13.22
N ASN A 78 -41.20 3.42 -13.49
CA ASN A 78 -41.56 3.80 -14.85
C ASN A 78 -40.32 4.23 -15.66
N ALA A 79 -39.41 4.96 -15.04
CA ALA A 79 -38.14 5.36 -15.66
C ALA A 79 -37.27 4.13 -15.98
N VAL A 80 -37.22 3.14 -15.08
CA VAL A 80 -36.52 1.86 -15.30
C VAL A 80 -37.13 1.09 -16.47
N SER A 81 -38.47 1.01 -16.55
CA SER A 81 -39.17 0.35 -17.65
C SER A 81 -38.89 1.01 -19.01
N GLN A 82 -38.79 2.35 -19.06
CA GLN A 82 -38.44 3.08 -20.29
C GLN A 82 -36.99 2.89 -20.73
N ALA A 83 -36.06 2.75 -19.77
CA ALA A 83 -34.65 2.51 -20.08
C ALA A 83 -34.40 1.11 -20.69
N GLN A 84 -35.19 0.10 -20.30
CA GLN A 84 -35.08 -1.28 -20.81
C GLN A 84 -35.70 -1.49 -22.20
N THR A 85 -36.53 -0.55 -22.66
CA THR A 85 -37.24 -0.65 -23.96
C THR A 85 -36.57 0.15 -25.08
N ARG A 86 -35.43 0.81 -24.80
CA ARG A 86 -34.52 1.37 -25.82
C ARG A 86 -33.41 0.38 -26.13
#